data_AF-A0A955LR02-F1
#
_entry.id   AF-A0A955LR02-F1
#
_cell.length_a   1.000
_cell.length_b   1.000
_cell.length_c   1.000
_cell.angle_alpha   90.00
_cell.angle_beta   90.00
_cell.angle_gamma   90.00
#
_symmetry.space_group_name_H-M   'P 1'
#
loop_
_entity.id
_entity.type
_entity.pdbx_description
1 polymer ?
#
loop_
_entity_poly.entity_id
_entity_poly.type
_entity_poly.pdbx_seq_one_letter_code
_entity_poly.pdbx_strand_id
1 'polypeptide(L)'
;MKLIIVFLIFLTIIFFLVRYKPRVVLPVTVTVNEVPRVFAKLKANGADGAFATFAFLPDNAQGGEDAVNIQFSVENGRIGLDWVLEGPTNIRDQEKINVFMRGEGFMPERREVNDVAYWRVEKGDLAALCQKIIREVYHKPSDMPLEFIYEGFRWP
;
A
#
# COMPACT_ATOMS: atom_id res chain seq x y z
N MET A 1 40.30 4.02 17.89
CA MET A 1 38.83 4.18 18.04
C MET A 1 38.16 4.73 16.78
N LYS A 2 38.62 5.87 16.21
CA LYS A 2 38.03 6.45 14.98
C LYS A 2 38.03 5.50 13.75
N LEU A 3 39.06 4.67 13.59
CA LEU A 3 39.16 3.73 12.45
C LEU A 3 38.12 2.60 12.48
N ILE A 4 37.71 2.15 13.67
CA ILE A 4 36.75 1.04 13.85
C ILE A 4 35.33 1.51 13.51
N ILE A 5 34.99 2.76 13.85
CA ILE A 5 33.69 3.35 13.56
C ILE A 5 33.49 3.52 12.05
N VAL A 6 34.53 3.97 11.32
CA VAL A 6 34.48 4.10 9.86
C VAL A 6 34.26 2.73 9.19
N PHE A 7 34.92 1.68 9.67
CA PHE A 7 34.77 0.34 9.13
C PHE A 7 33.38 -0.25 9.37
N LEU A 8 32.78 0.00 10.55
CA LEU A 8 31.41 -0.43 10.87
C LEU A 8 30.36 0.28 10.02
N ILE A 9 30.51 1.58 9.77
CA ILE A 9 29.62 2.35 8.88
C ILE A 9 29.72 1.83 7.44
N PHE A 10 30.93 1.53 6.98
CA PHE A 10 31.14 0.98 5.65
C PHE A 10 30.50 -0.40 5.50
N LEU A 11 30.59 -1.25 6.53
CA LEU A 11 29.93 -2.55 6.56
C LEU A 11 28.40 -2.47 6.60
N THR A 12 27.80 -1.52 7.34
CA THR A 12 26.35 -1.31 7.31
C THR A 12 25.88 -0.78 5.97
N ILE A 13 26.61 0.14 5.35
CA ILE A 13 26.29 0.63 3.99
C ILE A 13 26.40 -0.51 2.97
N ILE A 14 27.47 -1.31 3.02
CA ILE A 14 27.61 -2.49 2.15
C ILE A 14 26.50 -3.50 2.41
N PHE A 15 26.16 -3.78 3.68
CA PHE A 15 25.05 -4.67 4.01
C PHE A 15 23.72 -4.14 3.46
N PHE A 16 23.49 -2.83 3.55
CA PHE A 16 22.34 -2.16 2.96
C PHE A 16 22.33 -2.29 1.43
N LEU A 17 23.47 -2.03 0.77
CA LEU A 17 23.62 -2.10 -0.69
C LEU A 17 23.54 -3.54 -1.24
N VAL A 18 24.03 -4.53 -0.48
CA VAL A 18 23.95 -5.96 -0.86
C VAL A 18 22.52 -6.50 -0.67
N ARG A 19 21.76 -5.97 0.29
CA ARG A 19 20.30 -6.18 0.42
C ARG A 19 19.52 -5.43 -0.67
N TYR A 20 19.99 -4.25 -1.06
CA TYR A 20 19.50 -3.47 -2.20
C TYR A 20 20.01 -4.02 -3.54
N LYS A 21 19.75 -5.30 -3.82
CA LYS A 21 19.73 -5.74 -5.21
C LYS A 21 18.38 -5.30 -5.78
N PRO A 22 18.33 -4.41 -6.79
CA PRO A 22 17.10 -4.21 -7.54
C PRO A 22 16.81 -5.54 -8.24
N ARG A 23 15.99 -6.38 -7.62
CA ARG A 23 15.37 -7.50 -8.32
C ARG A 23 14.47 -6.84 -9.35
N VAL A 24 14.75 -7.08 -10.62
CA VAL A 24 13.77 -6.89 -11.68
C VAL A 24 12.71 -7.96 -11.45
N VAL A 25 11.78 -7.68 -10.55
CA VAL A 25 10.55 -8.44 -10.34
C VAL A 25 9.63 -7.98 -11.47
N LEU A 26 9.24 -8.90 -12.35
CA LEU A 26 8.17 -8.59 -13.30
C LEU A 26 6.95 -8.14 -12.50
N PRO A 27 6.30 -7.02 -12.84
CA PRO A 27 5.18 -6.50 -12.07
C PRO A 27 4.09 -7.58 -12.04
N VAL A 28 3.77 -8.05 -10.84
CA VAL A 28 2.59 -8.88 -10.65
C VAL A 28 1.39 -7.97 -10.84
N THR A 29 0.38 -8.46 -11.54
CA THR A 29 -0.85 -7.70 -11.77
C THR A 29 -2.03 -8.47 -11.22
N VAL A 30 -3.02 -7.73 -10.75
CA VAL A 30 -4.33 -8.23 -10.31
C VAL A 30 -5.39 -7.28 -10.83
N THR A 31 -6.62 -7.75 -11.00
CA THR A 31 -7.74 -6.88 -11.36
C THR A 31 -8.43 -6.30 -10.14
N VAL A 32 -9.19 -5.22 -10.29
CA VAL A 32 -10.02 -4.66 -9.21
C VAL A 32 -10.98 -5.71 -8.63
N ASN A 33 -11.51 -6.62 -9.46
CA ASN A 33 -12.36 -7.74 -9.03
C ASN A 33 -11.63 -8.78 -8.17
N GLU A 34 -10.30 -8.82 -8.20
CA GLU A 34 -9.50 -9.75 -7.40
C GLU A 34 -9.14 -9.19 -6.01
N VAL A 35 -9.42 -7.91 -5.74
CA VAL A 35 -9.18 -7.27 -4.43
C VAL A 35 -9.75 -8.10 -3.25
N PRO A 36 -10.99 -8.62 -3.28
CA PRO A 36 -11.50 -9.47 -2.20
C PRO A 36 -10.71 -10.76 -2.01
N ARG A 37 -10.22 -11.37 -3.10
CA ARG A 37 -9.40 -12.58 -3.04
C ARG A 37 -8.03 -12.29 -2.43
N VAL A 38 -7.41 -11.17 -2.80
CA VAL A 38 -6.15 -10.69 -2.20
C VAL A 38 -6.34 -10.45 -0.70
N PHE A 39 -7.39 -9.73 -0.32
CA PHE A 39 -7.74 -9.48 1.08
C PHE A 39 -7.90 -10.78 1.87
N ALA A 40 -8.63 -11.77 1.32
CA ALA A 40 -8.81 -13.06 1.97
C ALA A 40 -7.48 -13.82 2.15
N LYS A 41 -6.58 -13.76 1.17
CA LYS A 41 -5.25 -14.38 1.24
C LYS A 41 -4.36 -13.74 2.30
N LEU A 42 -4.32 -12.41 2.35
CA LEU A 42 -3.59 -11.66 3.37
C LEU A 42 -4.17 -11.94 4.75
N LYS A 43 -5.49 -11.92 4.91
CA LYS A 43 -6.15 -12.22 6.19
C LYS A 43 -5.84 -13.63 6.70
N ALA A 44 -5.75 -14.62 5.80
CA ALA A 44 -5.53 -16.01 6.18
C ALA A 44 -4.06 -16.34 6.49
N ASN A 45 -3.11 -15.66 5.85
CA ASN A 45 -1.70 -16.07 5.87
C ASN A 45 -0.71 -14.94 6.22
N GLY A 46 -1.18 -13.70 6.33
CA GLY A 46 -0.36 -12.54 6.64
C GLY A 46 0.09 -12.54 8.09
N ALA A 47 1.40 -12.41 8.30
CA ALA A 47 1.96 -12.07 9.61
C ALA A 47 1.94 -10.56 9.84
N ASP A 48 2.23 -10.10 11.05
CA ASP A 48 2.46 -8.68 11.32
C ASP A 48 3.53 -8.10 10.40
N GLY A 49 3.24 -6.94 9.81
CA GLY A 49 4.06 -6.31 8.78
C GLY A 49 3.80 -6.82 7.35
N ALA A 50 2.96 -7.86 7.16
CA ALA A 50 2.53 -8.26 5.83
C ALA A 50 1.64 -7.19 5.19
N PHE A 51 1.79 -6.98 3.88
CA PHE A 51 1.03 -5.99 3.13
C PHE A 51 0.73 -6.43 1.70
N ALA A 52 -0.33 -5.84 1.15
CA ALA A 52 -0.79 -6.02 -0.23
C ALA A 52 -1.16 -4.64 -0.79
N THR A 53 -0.35 -4.13 -1.71
CA THR A 53 -0.47 -2.82 -2.33
C THR A 53 -1.01 -2.93 -3.75
N PHE A 54 -1.96 -2.07 -4.07
CA PHE A 54 -2.49 -1.87 -5.42
C PHE A 54 -2.10 -0.49 -5.92
N ALA A 55 -1.36 -0.46 -7.01
CA ALA A 55 -0.93 0.77 -7.67
C ALA A 55 -1.56 0.93 -9.06
N PHE A 56 -1.98 2.15 -9.39
CA PHE A 56 -2.54 2.47 -10.70
C PHE A 56 -2.49 3.99 -10.98
N LEU A 57 -2.53 4.36 -12.25
CA LEU A 57 -2.55 5.77 -12.65
C LEU A 57 -3.99 6.31 -12.72
N PRO A 58 -4.30 7.46 -12.07
CA PRO A 58 -5.55 8.16 -12.31
C PRO A 58 -5.59 8.76 -13.74
N ASP A 59 -6.77 9.08 -14.26
CA ASP A 59 -6.93 9.52 -15.65
C ASP A 59 -6.22 10.85 -15.96
N ASN A 60 -5.98 11.68 -14.94
CA ASN A 60 -5.29 12.96 -15.03
C ASN A 60 -3.80 12.90 -14.67
N ALA A 61 -3.22 11.71 -14.58
CA ALA A 61 -1.80 11.53 -14.28
C ALA A 61 -0.90 12.13 -15.37
N GLN A 62 0.21 12.75 -14.96
CA GLN A 62 1.24 13.29 -15.87
C GLN A 62 2.43 12.33 -16.01
N GLY A 63 2.59 11.38 -15.07
CA GLY A 63 3.69 10.43 -15.03
C GLY A 63 3.48 9.34 -14.00
N GLY A 64 4.48 8.46 -13.86
CA GLY A 64 4.47 7.34 -12.91
C GLY A 64 4.42 7.78 -11.45
N GLU A 65 4.96 8.95 -11.15
CA GLU A 65 4.92 9.61 -9.84
C GLU A 65 3.51 9.96 -9.38
N ASP A 66 2.54 10.07 -10.29
CA ASP A 66 1.14 10.35 -9.96
C ASP A 66 0.35 9.07 -9.63
N ALA A 67 0.99 7.90 -9.58
CA ALA A 67 0.32 6.65 -9.23
C ALA A 67 -0.36 6.75 -7.86
N VAL A 68 -1.62 6.30 -7.82
CA VAL A 68 -2.34 6.04 -6.58
C VAL A 68 -1.77 4.77 -5.98
N ASN A 69 -1.46 4.80 -4.69
CA ASN A 69 -1.15 3.62 -3.89
C ASN A 69 -2.22 3.44 -2.80
N ILE A 70 -2.92 2.31 -2.83
CA ILE A 70 -3.83 1.89 -1.76
C ILE A 70 -3.45 0.49 -1.32
N GLN A 71 -3.38 0.23 -0.01
CA GLN A 71 -2.88 -1.05 0.48
C GLN A 71 -3.72 -1.64 1.60
N PHE A 72 -3.65 -2.95 1.75
CA PHE A 72 -3.96 -3.62 3.01
C PHE A 72 -2.66 -3.90 3.76
N SER A 73 -2.67 -3.73 5.08
CA SER A 73 -1.54 -4.12 5.94
C SER A 73 -1.98 -4.73 7.26
N VAL A 74 -1.14 -5.61 7.81
CA VAL A 74 -1.35 -6.25 9.11
C VAL A 74 -0.51 -5.52 10.17
N GLU A 75 -1.19 -4.86 11.11
CA GLU A 75 -0.59 -4.19 12.26
C GLU A 75 -1.15 -4.78 13.56
N ASN A 76 -0.30 -5.25 14.46
CA ASN A 76 -0.70 -5.81 15.77
C ASN A 76 -1.78 -6.91 15.63
N GLY A 77 -1.58 -7.82 14.68
CA GLY A 77 -2.47 -8.93 14.34
C GLY A 77 -3.75 -8.53 13.60
N ARG A 78 -3.92 -7.25 13.22
CA ARG A 78 -5.14 -6.75 12.57
C ARG A 78 -4.85 -6.25 11.17
N ILE A 79 -5.60 -6.79 10.21
CA ILE A 79 -5.64 -6.25 8.85
C ILE A 79 -6.40 -4.92 8.83
N GLY A 80 -5.88 -3.94 8.10
CA GLY A 80 -6.53 -2.66 7.85
C GLY A 80 -6.32 -2.23 6.40
N LEU A 81 -7.16 -1.32 5.94
CA LEU A 81 -7.00 -0.61 4.67
C LEU A 81 -6.29 0.71 4.95
N ASP A 82 -5.20 0.96 4.24
CA ASP A 82 -4.41 2.19 4.37
C ASP A 82 -4.43 3.02 3.09
N TRP A 83 -4.66 4.32 3.27
CA TRP A 83 -4.36 5.35 2.29
C TRP A 83 -3.03 6.03 2.66
N VAL A 84 -1.95 5.59 2.01
CA VAL A 84 -0.58 6.00 2.36
C VAL A 84 -0.26 7.38 1.78
N LEU A 85 0.11 8.35 2.62
CA LEU A 85 0.37 9.74 2.23
C LEU A 85 1.83 9.95 1.80
N GLU A 86 2.28 9.17 0.82
CA GLU A 86 3.65 9.24 0.28
C GLU A 86 3.66 9.82 -1.14
N GLY A 87 2.80 9.31 -2.03
CA GLY A 87 2.72 9.77 -3.42
C GLY A 87 2.02 11.13 -3.57
N PRO A 88 2.41 11.97 -4.55
CA PRO A 88 1.75 13.23 -4.90
C PRO A 88 0.22 13.14 -4.97
N THR A 89 -0.30 12.12 -5.66
CA THR A 89 -1.75 11.90 -5.77
C THR A 89 -2.37 11.56 -4.42
N ASN A 90 -1.77 10.67 -3.64
CA ASN A 90 -2.28 10.30 -2.33
C ASN A 90 -2.32 11.49 -1.35
N ILE A 91 -1.29 12.33 -1.36
CA ILE A 91 -1.21 13.54 -0.53
C ILE A 91 -2.27 14.55 -0.98
N ARG A 92 -2.39 14.81 -2.29
CA ARG A 92 -3.38 15.74 -2.86
C ARG A 92 -4.81 15.31 -2.53
N ASP A 93 -5.10 14.02 -2.65
CA ASP A 93 -6.45 13.48 -2.54
C ASP A 93 -6.79 13.05 -1.10
N GLN A 94 -5.92 13.30 -0.11
CA GLN A 94 -6.07 12.79 1.26
C GLN A 94 -7.42 13.15 1.91
N GLU A 95 -7.89 14.38 1.73
CA GLU A 95 -9.15 14.84 2.34
C GLU A 95 -10.35 14.32 1.56
N LYS A 96 -10.26 14.25 0.22
CA LYS A 96 -11.28 13.63 -0.64
C LYS A 96 -11.54 12.19 -0.20
N ILE A 97 -10.47 11.44 0.06
CA ILE A 97 -10.54 10.04 0.48
C ILE A 97 -11.05 9.90 1.92
N ASN A 98 -10.56 10.73 2.85
CA ASN A 98 -11.07 10.75 4.22
C ASN A 98 -12.59 11.02 4.28
N VAL A 99 -13.06 12.03 3.53
CA VAL A 99 -14.49 12.35 3.40
C VAL A 99 -15.26 11.19 2.77
N PHE A 100 -14.74 10.58 1.69
CA PHE A 100 -15.38 9.45 1.04
C PHE A 100 -15.53 8.25 1.99
N MET A 101 -14.47 7.84 2.69
CA MET A 101 -14.52 6.73 3.66
C MET A 101 -15.54 7.00 4.77
N ARG A 102 -15.63 8.24 5.26
CA ARG A 102 -16.62 8.65 6.27
C ARG A 102 -18.05 8.61 5.72
N GLY A 103 -18.26 9.05 4.48
CA GLY A 103 -19.55 8.96 3.78
C GLY A 103 -20.03 7.52 3.61
N GLU A 104 -19.08 6.59 3.43
CA GLU A 104 -19.32 5.14 3.39
C GLU A 104 -19.53 4.50 4.77
N GLY A 105 -19.57 5.30 5.84
CA GLY A 105 -19.82 4.84 7.22
C GLY A 105 -18.60 4.28 7.95
N PHE A 106 -17.40 4.46 7.39
CA PHE A 106 -16.15 4.05 8.05
C PHE A 106 -15.58 5.18 8.90
N MET A 107 -14.73 4.82 9.87
CA MET A 107 -14.06 5.77 10.76
C MET A 107 -12.54 5.70 10.52
N PRO A 108 -12.01 6.42 9.51
CA PRO A 108 -10.58 6.44 9.26
C PRO A 108 -9.83 7.15 10.38
N GLU A 109 -8.74 6.53 10.83
CA GLU A 109 -7.80 7.06 11.82
C GLU A 109 -6.51 7.49 11.12
N ARG A 110 -5.98 8.66 11.48
CA ARG A 110 -4.66 9.07 11.01
C ARG A 110 -3.59 8.37 11.84
N ARG A 111 -2.61 7.76 11.17
CA ARG A 111 -1.43 7.15 11.80
C ARG A 111 -0.17 7.61 11.09
N GLU A 112 0.96 7.34 11.72
CA GLU A 112 2.28 7.65 11.19
C GLU A 112 3.28 6.59 11.65
N VAL A 113 4.06 6.07 10.71
CA VAL A 113 5.14 5.11 10.97
C VAL A 113 6.30 5.47 10.04
N ASN A 114 7.52 5.52 10.58
CA ASN A 114 8.73 5.89 9.84
C ASN A 114 8.59 7.19 9.03
N ASP A 115 8.01 8.23 9.65
CA ASP A 115 7.76 9.54 9.05
C ASP A 115 6.81 9.53 7.83
N VAL A 116 6.10 8.41 7.58
CA VAL A 116 5.05 8.30 6.56
C VAL A 116 3.69 8.26 7.24
N ALA A 117 2.87 9.28 6.97
CA ALA A 117 1.50 9.36 7.46
C ALA A 117 0.53 8.57 6.56
N TYR A 118 -0.57 8.08 7.13
CA TYR A 118 -1.60 7.36 6.40
C TYR A 118 -2.96 7.43 7.11
N TRP A 119 -4.04 7.26 6.34
CA TRP A 119 -5.37 7.00 6.90
C TRP A 119 -5.62 5.51 6.95
N ARG A 120 -6.03 5.00 8.12
CA ARG A 120 -6.30 3.58 8.32
C ARG A 120 -7.74 3.31 8.71
N VAL A 121 -8.31 2.26 8.13
CA VAL A 121 -9.62 1.69 8.51
C VAL A 121 -9.44 0.22 8.87
N GLU A 122 -9.91 -0.19 10.06
CA GLU A 122 -9.77 -1.58 10.54
C GLU A 122 -11.11 -2.36 10.63
N LYS A 123 -12.25 -1.67 10.52
CA LYS A 123 -13.59 -2.26 10.73
C LYS A 123 -14.42 -2.22 9.45
N GLY A 124 -15.38 -3.15 9.35
CA GLY A 124 -16.30 -3.26 8.22
C GLY A 124 -15.73 -4.08 7.06
N ASP A 125 -16.34 -3.97 5.89
CA ASP A 125 -15.89 -4.66 4.68
C ASP A 125 -14.81 -3.84 3.97
N LEU A 126 -13.56 -4.06 4.39
CA LEU A 126 -12.39 -3.35 3.87
C LEU A 126 -12.13 -3.64 2.39
N ALA A 127 -12.44 -4.87 1.94
CA ALA A 127 -12.28 -5.25 0.54
C ALA A 127 -13.27 -4.48 -0.35
N ALA A 128 -14.54 -4.42 0.07
CA ALA A 128 -15.55 -3.63 -0.63
C ALA A 128 -15.20 -2.14 -0.63
N LEU A 129 -14.73 -1.59 0.50
CA LEU A 129 -14.30 -0.18 0.56
C LEU A 129 -13.15 0.12 -0.42
N CYS A 130 -12.14 -0.74 -0.47
CA CYS A 130 -11.02 -0.60 -1.40
C CYS A 130 -11.52 -0.59 -2.87
N GLN A 131 -12.39 -1.54 -3.23
CA GLN A 131 -12.99 -1.58 -4.56
C GLN A 131 -13.81 -0.32 -4.86
N LYS A 132 -14.59 0.18 -3.91
CA LYS A 132 -15.37 1.41 -4.07
C LYS A 132 -14.47 2.62 -4.30
N ILE A 133 -13.38 2.77 -3.54
CA ILE A 133 -12.42 3.86 -3.78
C ILE A 133 -11.90 3.80 -5.21
N ILE A 134 -11.42 2.64 -5.66
CA ILE A 134 -10.85 2.50 -7.00
C ILE A 134 -11.90 2.77 -8.10
N ARG A 135 -13.13 2.27 -7.92
CA ARG A 135 -14.18 2.33 -8.95
C ARG A 135 -14.99 3.63 -8.96
N GLU A 136 -15.25 4.20 -7.79
CA GLU A 136 -16.15 5.35 -7.65
C GLU A 136 -15.38 6.66 -7.53
N VAL A 137 -14.24 6.65 -6.83
CA VAL A 137 -13.42 7.85 -6.65
C VAL A 137 -12.50 8.09 -7.85
N TYR A 138 -12.01 7.01 -8.45
CA TYR A 138 -11.09 7.03 -9.60
C TYR A 138 -11.67 6.48 -10.89
N HIS A 139 -12.97 6.14 -10.91
CA HIS A 139 -13.70 5.72 -12.11
C HIS A 139 -13.09 4.53 -12.86
N LYS A 140 -12.34 3.67 -12.16
CA LYS A 140 -11.67 2.54 -12.79
C LYS A 140 -12.63 1.36 -12.97
N PRO A 141 -12.59 0.66 -14.12
CA PRO A 141 -13.45 -0.49 -14.35
C PRO A 141 -12.97 -1.70 -13.53
N SER A 142 -13.88 -2.64 -13.31
CA SER A 142 -13.66 -3.75 -12.38
C SER A 142 -12.62 -4.79 -12.85
N ASP A 143 -12.38 -4.84 -14.15
CA ASP A 143 -11.40 -5.70 -14.83
C ASP A 143 -10.08 -4.98 -15.12
N MET A 144 -9.93 -3.70 -14.71
CA MET A 144 -8.69 -2.97 -14.90
C MET A 144 -7.53 -3.67 -14.17
N PRO A 145 -6.38 -3.89 -14.83
CA PRO A 145 -5.18 -4.36 -14.17
C PRO A 145 -4.60 -3.29 -13.25
N LEU A 146 -4.24 -3.71 -12.04
CA LEU A 146 -3.53 -2.94 -11.02
C LEU A 146 -2.14 -3.54 -10.90
N GLU A 147 -1.13 -2.69 -10.76
CA GLU A 147 0.18 -3.14 -10.31
C GLU A 147 0.04 -3.63 -8.86
N PHE A 148 0.61 -4.81 -8.60
CA PHE A 148 0.43 -5.51 -7.35
C PHE A 148 1.77 -5.80 -6.68
N ILE A 149 1.97 -5.22 -5.51
CA ILE A 149 3.17 -5.38 -4.70
C ILE A 149 2.73 -6.00 -3.38
N TYR A 150 3.41 -7.04 -2.93
CA TYR A 150 3.03 -7.73 -1.70
C TYR A 150 4.25 -8.28 -0.96
N GLU A 151 4.12 -8.37 0.36
CA GLU A 151 5.12 -8.97 1.24
C GLU A 151 4.45 -9.66 2.42
N GLY A 152 5.13 -10.64 3.01
CA GLY A 152 4.68 -11.29 4.24
C GLY A 152 3.55 -12.31 4.05
N PHE A 153 3.17 -12.61 2.80
CA PHE A 153 2.32 -13.75 2.43
C PHE A 153 2.64 -14.21 1.00
N ARG A 154 2.06 -15.32 0.56
CA ARG A 154 2.27 -15.88 -0.79
C ARG A 154 1.18 -15.41 -1.76
N TRP A 155 1.59 -15.04 -2.97
CA TRP A 155 0.71 -14.70 -4.09
C TRP A 155 1.35 -15.04 -5.45
N PRO A 156 0.59 -15.51 -6.45
CA PRO A 156 -0.74 -16.12 -6.34
C PRO A 156 -0.78 -17.40 -5.50
#